data_AF-A0A534UVA5-F1
#
_entry.id   AF-A0A534UVA5-F1
#
_cell.length_a   1.000
_cell.length_b   1.000
_cell.length_c   1.000
_cell.angle_alpha   90.00
_cell.angle_beta   90.00
_cell.angle_gamma   90.00
#
_symmetry.space_group_name_H-M   'P 1'
#
loop_
_entity.id
_entity.type
_entity.pdbx_description
1 polymer ?
#
loop_
_entity_poly.entity_id
_entity_poly.type
_entity_poly.pdbx_seq_one_letter_code
_entity_poly.pdbx_strand_id
1 'polypeptide(L)'
;MNVLIEMSLDHYDGLTEKCAVDSVEFAILQDAVIVGHPKDGHYVRTVEILCKLEEAKIVFVFATRAYPNAVPDIEKAIAGSPQS
;
A
#
# COMPACT_ATOMS: atom_id res chain seq x y z
N MET A 1 -14.76 -4.66 5.75
CA MET A 1 -13.91 -5.56 4.96
C MET A 1 -12.49 -5.03 4.98
N ASN A 2 -11.52 -5.91 5.16
CA ASN A 2 -10.10 -5.56 5.13
C ASN A 2 -9.49 -6.00 3.81
N VAL A 3 -8.44 -5.31 3.40
CA VAL A 3 -7.70 -5.53 2.17
C VAL A 3 -6.21 -5.54 2.49
N LEU A 4 -5.43 -6.31 1.74
CA LEU A 4 -3.98 -6.35 1.86
C LEU A 4 -3.38 -5.59 0.68
N ILE A 5 -2.73 -4.47 0.94
CA ILE A 5 -1.95 -3.75 -0.07
C ILE A 5 -0.54 -4.33 -0.06
N GLU A 6 -0.11 -4.88 -1.18
CA GLU A 6 1.25 -5.38 -1.40
C GLU A 6 1.96 -4.46 -2.39
N MET A 7 3.10 -3.90 -2.02
CA MET A 7 3.91 -3.06 -2.92
C MET A 7 5.42 -3.28 -2.72
N SER A 8 6.22 -2.77 -3.65
CA SER A 8 7.67 -2.75 -3.49
C SER A 8 8.09 -1.76 -2.40
N LEU A 9 9.29 -1.96 -1.82
CA LEU A 9 9.83 -1.01 -0.86
C LEU A 9 10.00 0.38 -1.48
N ASP A 10 10.44 0.47 -2.73
CA ASP A 10 10.61 1.74 -3.45
C ASP A 10 9.29 2.50 -3.59
N HIS A 11 8.19 1.79 -3.86
CA HIS A 11 6.86 2.42 -3.95
C HIS A 11 6.36 2.88 -2.58
N TYR A 12 6.60 2.09 -1.53
CA TYR A 12 6.24 2.46 -0.17
C TYR A 12 7.01 3.68 0.32
N ASP A 13 8.34 3.70 0.17
CA ASP A 13 9.19 4.81 0.58
C ASP A 13 8.80 6.07 -0.21
N GLY A 14 8.65 5.95 -1.53
CA GLY A 14 8.25 7.05 -2.39
C GLY A 14 6.88 7.65 -2.07
N LEU A 15 5.91 6.81 -1.66
CA LEU A 15 4.58 7.25 -1.24
C LEU A 15 4.62 7.92 0.14
N THR A 16 5.37 7.33 1.08
CA THR A 16 5.50 7.79 2.47
C THR A 16 6.22 9.14 2.53
N GLU A 17 7.24 9.36 1.69
CA GLU A 17 7.93 10.65 1.56
C GLU A 17 7.01 11.81 1.14
N LYS A 18 5.85 11.53 0.54
CA LYS A 18 4.88 12.57 0.14
C LYS A 18 3.86 12.88 1.22
N CYS A 19 3.78 12.06 2.27
CA CYS A 19 2.78 12.22 3.31
C CYS A 19 3.20 13.31 4.32
N ALA A 20 2.23 14.04 4.85
CA ALA A 20 2.44 14.81 6.07
C ALA A 20 2.40 13.86 7.28
N VAL A 21 3.24 14.11 8.29
CA VAL A 21 3.36 13.20 9.45
C VAL A 21 2.07 13.09 10.27
N ASP A 22 1.20 14.09 10.19
CA ASP A 22 -0.09 14.17 10.90
C ASP A 22 -1.28 13.77 10.02
N SER A 23 -1.05 13.28 8.80
CA SER A 23 -2.12 12.94 7.88
C SER A 23 -2.67 11.52 8.09
N VAL A 24 -3.91 11.31 7.62
CA VAL A 24 -4.62 10.03 7.78
C VAL A 24 -3.94 8.94 6.94
N GLU A 25 -3.50 9.26 5.73
CA GLU A 25 -2.76 8.34 4.88
C GLU A 25 -1.43 7.91 5.51
N PHE A 26 -0.72 8.80 6.19
CA PHE A 26 0.52 8.43 6.89
C PHE A 26 0.24 7.45 8.03
N ALA A 27 -0.81 7.70 8.82
CA ALA A 27 -1.22 6.81 9.89
C ALA A 27 -1.60 5.41 9.37
N ILE A 28 -2.25 5.33 8.20
CA ILE A 28 -2.57 4.03 7.55
C ILE A 28 -1.29 3.33 7.08
N LEU A 29 -0.35 4.07 6.48
CA LEU A 29 0.91 3.50 5.99
C LEU A 29 1.81 3.01 7.12
N GLN A 30 1.72 3.58 8.33
CA GLN A 30 2.53 3.14 9.48
C GLN A 30 2.25 1.71 9.94
N ASP A 31 1.08 1.13 9.62
CA ASP A 31 0.74 -0.26 9.94
C ASP A 31 1.42 -1.27 8.98
N ALA A 32 2.34 -0.80 8.13
CA ALA A 32 3.11 -1.60 7.19
C ALA A 32 4.05 -2.60 7.87
N VAL A 33 4.15 -3.79 7.29
CA VAL A 33 5.16 -4.80 7.62
C VAL A 33 5.98 -5.16 6.40
N ILE A 34 7.28 -5.39 6.59
CA ILE A 34 8.17 -5.86 5.53
C ILE A 34 8.18 -7.38 5.56
N VAL A 35 7.72 -8.00 4.49
CA VAL A 35 7.68 -9.46 4.34
C VAL A 35 8.67 -9.88 3.26
N GLY A 36 9.44 -10.93 3.55
CA GLY A 36 10.32 -11.53 2.57
C GLY A 36 9.69 -12.80 2.02
N HIS A 37 9.51 -12.84 0.70
CA HIS A 37 8.93 -13.96 -0.03
C HIS A 37 9.98 -14.65 -0.88
N PRO A 38 10.10 -15.99 -0.82
CA PRO A 38 10.87 -16.73 -1.80
C PRO A 38 10.16 -16.69 -3.16
N LYS A 39 10.84 -16.14 -4.17
CA LYS A 39 10.36 -16.05 -5.55
C LYS A 39 11.49 -16.43 -6.51
N ASP A 40 11.27 -17.49 -7.30
CA ASP A 40 12.19 -17.97 -8.34
C ASP A 40 13.64 -18.16 -7.86
N GLY A 41 13.83 -18.67 -6.63
CA GLY A 41 15.16 -18.91 -6.05
C GLY A 41 15.82 -17.67 -5.42
N HIS A 42 15.13 -16.51 -5.41
CA HIS A 42 15.56 -15.28 -4.75
C HIS A 42 14.57 -14.88 -3.66
N TYR A 43 15.03 -14.10 -2.69
CA TYR A 43 14.17 -13.52 -1.66
C TYR A 43 13.77 -12.10 -2.07
N VAL A 44 12.50 -11.89 -2.36
CA VAL A 44 11.95 -10.57 -2.69
C VAL A 44 11.30 -9.98 -1.44
N ARG A 45 11.65 -8.74 -1.11
CA ARG A 45 11.01 -8.00 -0.02
C ARG A 45 9.85 -7.19 -0.57
N THR A 46 8.67 -7.38 0.00
CA THR A 46 7.49 -6.56 -0.25
C THR A 46 7.08 -5.88 1.04
N VAL A 47 6.42 -4.74 0.89
CA VAL A 47 5.70 -4.09 1.98
C VAL A 47 4.24 -4.52 1.90
N GLU A 48 3.73 -4.97 3.04
CA GLU A 48 2.35 -5.40 3.20
C GLU A 48 1.64 -4.48 4.20
N ILE A 49 0.47 -3.98 3.82
CA ILE A 49 -0.35 -3.07 4.65
C ILE A 49 -1.76 -3.65 4.73
N LEU A 50 -2.15 -4.10 5.93
CA LEU A 50 -3.49 -4.61 6.19
C LEU A 50 -4.37 -3.48 6.71
N CYS A 51 -5.31 -3.00 5.90
CA CYS A 51 -6.19 -1.90 6.28
C CYS A 51 -7.65 -2.18 5.88
N LYS A 52 -8.58 -1.33 6.32
CA LYS A 52 -9.96 -1.37 5.84
C LYS A 52 -10.03 -0.95 4.37
N LEU A 53 -11.04 -1.42 3.64
CA LEU A 53 -11.26 -1.00 2.25
C LEU A 53 -11.40 0.52 2.10
N GLU A 54 -12.07 1.19 3.04
CA GLU A 54 -12.22 2.65 3.02
C GLU A 54 -10.88 3.37 3.25
N GLU A 55 -10.02 2.82 4.11
CA GLU A 55 -8.66 3.32 4.31
C GLU A 55 -7.81 3.14 3.05
N ALA A 56 -7.92 1.99 2.37
CA ALA A 56 -7.24 1.76 1.08
C ALA A 56 -7.68 2.76 0.00
N LYS A 57 -8.96 3.15 -0.02
CA LYS A 57 -9.46 4.19 -0.94
C LYS A 57 -8.90 5.58 -0.61
N ILE A 58 -8.70 5.90 0.67
CA ILE A 58 -8.04 7.15 1.07
C ILE A 58 -6.60 7.17 0.54
N VAL A 59 -5.85 6.08 0.76
CA VAL A 59 -4.48 5.93 0.27
C VAL A 59 -4.43 5.98 -1.26
N PHE A 60 -5.40 5.38 -1.96
CA PHE A 60 -5.53 5.44 -3.42
C PHE A 60 -5.70 6.88 -3.92
N VAL A 61 -6.66 7.63 -3.35
CA VAL A 61 -6.91 9.03 -3.76
C VAL A 61 -5.68 9.89 -3.49
N PHE A 62 -4.97 9.65 -2.39
CA PHE A 62 -3.71 10.33 -2.12
C PHE A 62 -2.63 9.97 -3.16
N ALA A 63 -2.39 8.68 -3.41
CA ALA A 63 -1.38 8.18 -4.34
C ALA A 63 -1.61 8.73 -5.76
N THR A 64 -2.86 8.76 -6.25
CA THR A 64 -3.17 9.32 -7.58
C THR A 64 -2.75 10.78 -7.76
N ARG A 65 -2.64 11.54 -6.67
CA ARG A 65 -2.26 12.97 -6.68
C ARG A 65 -0.80 13.19 -6.37
N ALA A 66 -0.26 12.45 -5.39
CA ALA A 66 1.06 12.72 -4.83
C ALA A 66 2.15 11.79 -5.36
N TYR A 67 1.83 10.53 -5.64
CA TYR A 67 2.79 9.52 -6.08
C TYR A 67 2.13 8.43 -6.95
N PRO A 68 1.89 8.70 -8.25
CA PRO A 68 1.13 7.80 -9.13
C PRO A 68 1.75 6.41 -9.33
N ASN A 69 3.05 6.24 -9.07
CA ASN A 69 3.73 4.96 -9.24
C ASN A 69 3.20 3.86 -8.30
N ALA A 70 2.65 4.23 -7.13
CA ALA A 70 2.06 3.28 -6.18
C ALA A 70 0.59 2.92 -6.48
N VAL A 71 -0.05 3.64 -7.42
CA VAL A 71 -1.48 3.45 -7.75
C VAL A 71 -1.80 2.02 -8.19
N PRO A 72 -1.03 1.37 -9.08
CA PRO A 72 -1.34 0.02 -9.53
C PRO A 72 -1.38 -1.01 -8.40
N ASP A 73 -0.50 -0.87 -7.40
CA ASP A 73 -0.43 -1.79 -6.26
C ASP A 73 -1.67 -1.66 -5.35
N ILE A 74 -2.08 -0.42 -5.09
CA ILE A 74 -3.27 -0.12 -4.26
C ILE A 74 -4.56 -0.51 -5.00
N GLU A 75 -4.64 -0.23 -6.30
CA GLU A 75 -5.80 -0.59 -7.13
C GLU A 75 -6.00 -2.12 -7.17
N LYS A 76 -4.92 -2.88 -7.33
CA LYS A 76 -4.95 -4.34 -7.29
C LYS A 76 -5.55 -4.86 -5.98
N ALA A 77 -5.17 -4.29 -4.84
CA ALA A 77 -5.70 -4.67 -3.53
C ALA A 77 -7.20 -4.38 -3.41
N ILE A 78 -7.64 -3.21 -3.89
CA ILE A 78 -9.05 -2.81 -3.88
C ILE A 78 -9.89 -3.73 -4.79
N ALA A 79 -9.43 -3.98 -6.01
CA ALA A 79 -10.12 -4.81 -7.00
C ALA A 79 -10.17 -6.30 -6.62
N GLY A 80 -9.15 -6.80 -5.92
CA GLY A 80 -9.09 -8.17 -5.39
C GLY A 80 -10.00 -8.45 -4.20
N SER A 81 -10.68 -7.42 -3.67
CA SER A 81 -11.55 -7.55 -2.50
C SER A 81 -12.99 -7.88 -2.91
N PRO A 82 -13.61 -8.97 -2.40
CA PRO A 82 -14.97 -9.35 -2.79
C PRO A 82 -15.98 -8.26 -2.44
N GLN A 83 -16.66 -7.68 -3.43
CA GLN A 83 -17.77 -6.76 -3.19
C GLN A 83 -18.89 -7.55 -2.49
N SER A 84 -19.05 -7.34 -1.18
CA SER A 84 -20.10 -7.95 -0.36
C SER A 84 -21.32 -7.04 -0.31
#